data_AF-A0A558DKA4-F1
#
_entry.id   AF-A0A558DKA4-F1
#
_cell.length_a   1.000
_cell.length_b   1.000
_cell.length_c   1.000
_cell.angle_alpha   90.00
_cell.angle_beta   90.00
_cell.angle_gamma   90.00
#
_symmetry.space_group_name_H-M   'P 1'
#
loop_
_entity.id
_entity.type
_entity.pdbx_description
1 polymer ?
#
loop_
_entity_poly.entity_id
_entity_poly.type
_entity_poly.pdbx_seq_one_letter_code
_entity_poly.pdbx_strand_id
1 'polypeptide(L)'
;MENVLLVSLFVAAVAIVGLIGIALRLKSYSKRLSDAELQIHSLTENLNALCSGAVGVDQRVSTLERTGRDLAHRQESIESQQQDRPYGEAIQLVQQGATASRLVEELGLSRSEADLVVMLHGTKSL
;
A
#
# COMPACT_ATOMS: atom_id res chain seq x y z
N MET A 1 84.02 -24.31 -16.11
CA MET A 1 83.05 -23.86 -17.13
C MET A 1 81.70 -24.56 -16.95
N GLU A 2 81.66 -25.89 -16.89
CA GLU A 2 80.42 -26.68 -16.74
C GLU A 2 79.56 -26.34 -15.50
N ASN A 3 80.18 -26.20 -14.33
CA ASN A 3 79.45 -25.89 -13.09
C ASN A 3 78.76 -24.50 -13.12
N VAL A 4 79.34 -23.52 -13.83
CA VAL A 4 78.78 -22.17 -13.94
C VAL A 4 77.52 -22.18 -14.82
N LEU A 5 77.52 -22.99 -15.88
CA LEU A 5 76.35 -23.16 -16.75
C LEU A 5 75.18 -23.82 -15.98
N LEU A 6 75.46 -24.87 -15.21
CA LEU A 6 74.43 -25.54 -14.40
C LEU A 6 73.79 -24.60 -13.36
N VAL A 7 74.60 -23.80 -12.66
CA VAL A 7 74.08 -22.83 -11.68
C VAL A 7 73.22 -21.77 -12.36
N SER A 8 73.64 -21.25 -13.51
CA SER A 8 72.86 -20.24 -14.26
C SER A 8 71.51 -20.78 -14.75
N LEU A 9 71.47 -22.04 -15.22
CA LEU A 9 70.25 -22.71 -15.64
C LEU A 9 69.28 -22.90 -14.45
N PHE A 10 69.81 -23.29 -13.28
CA PHE A 10 69.00 -23.48 -12.09
C PHE A 10 68.38 -22.16 -11.60
N VAL A 11 69.15 -21.07 -11.58
CA VAL A 11 68.64 -19.74 -11.22
C VAL A 11 67.57 -19.27 -12.21
N ALA A 12 67.78 -19.47 -13.52
CA ALA A 12 66.79 -19.14 -14.54
C ALA A 12 65.50 -19.95 -14.36
N ALA A 13 65.60 -21.25 -14.06
CA ALA A 13 64.44 -22.11 -13.81
C ALA A 13 63.63 -21.63 -12.60
N VAL A 14 64.30 -21.29 -11.48
CA VAL A 14 63.63 -20.76 -10.29
C VAL A 14 62.96 -19.42 -10.58
N ALA A 15 63.60 -18.53 -11.34
CA ALA A 15 63.02 -17.25 -11.73
C ALA A 15 61.76 -17.43 -12.60
N ILE A 16 61.78 -18.37 -13.55
CA ILE A 16 60.62 -18.69 -14.40
C ILE A 16 59.46 -19.24 -13.55
N VAL A 17 59.74 -20.17 -12.63
CA VAL A 17 58.71 -20.72 -11.74
C VAL A 17 58.11 -19.61 -10.85
N GLY A 18 58.94 -18.70 -10.33
CA GLY A 18 58.48 -17.54 -9.57
C GLY A 18 57.57 -16.61 -10.38
N LEU A 19 57.95 -16.30 -11.62
CA LEU A 19 57.15 -15.47 -12.54
C LEU A 19 55.81 -16.13 -12.89
N ILE A 20 55.79 -17.44 -13.14
CA ILE A 20 54.55 -18.19 -13.39
C ILE A 20 53.66 -18.16 -12.14
N GLY A 21 54.22 -18.34 -10.96
CA GLY A 21 53.48 -18.25 -9.69
C GLY A 21 52.81 -16.90 -9.50
N ILE A 22 53.54 -15.80 -9.75
CA ILE A 22 53.02 -14.43 -9.67
C ILE A 22 51.93 -14.20 -10.72
N ALA A 23 52.13 -14.65 -11.96
CA ALA A 23 51.15 -14.51 -13.05
C ALA A 23 49.83 -15.23 -12.73
N LEU A 24 49.90 -16.44 -12.17
CA LEU A 24 48.71 -17.19 -11.75
C LEU A 24 47.97 -16.49 -10.60
N ARG A 25 48.71 -15.92 -9.64
CA ARG A 25 48.14 -15.15 -8.53
C ARG A 25 47.43 -13.90 -9.04
N LEU A 26 48.07 -13.11 -9.91
CA LEU A 26 47.46 -11.93 -10.53
C LEU A 26 46.18 -12.28 -11.28
N LYS A 27 46.18 -13.38 -12.05
CA LYS A 27 44.99 -13.86 -12.75
C LYS A 27 43.86 -14.23 -11.79
N SER A 28 44.17 -14.84 -10.65
CA SER A 28 43.18 -15.14 -9.62
C SER A 28 42.60 -13.88 -8.97
N TYR A 29 43.44 -12.88 -8.69
CA TYR A 29 42.97 -11.59 -8.17
C TYR A 29 42.08 -10.86 -9.17
N SER A 30 42.47 -10.82 -10.45
CA SER A 30 41.65 -10.21 -11.51
C SER A 30 40.29 -10.89 -11.65
N LYS A 31 40.24 -12.24 -11.57
CA LYS A 31 38.96 -12.97 -11.56
C LYS A 31 38.09 -12.61 -10.35
N ARG A 32 38.67 -12.57 -9.15
CA ARG A 32 37.94 -12.18 -7.93
C ARG A 32 37.39 -10.76 -8.02
N LEU A 33 38.14 -9.85 -8.64
CA LEU A 33 37.69 -8.47 -8.85
C LEU A 33 36.48 -8.43 -9.79
N SER A 34 36.54 -9.16 -10.91
CA SER A 34 35.43 -9.25 -11.87
C SER A 34 34.20 -9.91 -11.26
N ASP A 35 34.38 -10.98 -10.47
CA ASP A 35 33.27 -11.63 -9.76
C ASP A 35 32.64 -10.70 -8.72
N ALA A 36 33.44 -9.88 -8.02
CA ALA A 36 32.95 -8.88 -7.07
C ALA A 36 32.19 -7.75 -7.77
N GLU A 37 32.67 -7.27 -8.93
CA GLU A 37 31.96 -6.28 -9.75
C GLU A 37 30.60 -6.80 -10.21
N LEU A 38 30.53 -8.06 -10.67
CA LEU A 38 29.28 -8.71 -11.06
C LEU A 38 28.30 -8.82 -9.89
N GLN A 39 28.79 -9.19 -8.71
CA GLN A 39 27.97 -9.23 -7.49
C GLN A 39 27.43 -7.84 -7.15
N ILE A 40 28.27 -6.80 -7.16
CA ILE A 40 27.85 -5.42 -6.90
C ILE A 40 26.77 -4.97 -7.90
N HIS A 41 26.94 -5.30 -9.19
CA HIS A 41 25.93 -5.00 -10.20
C HIS A 41 24.60 -5.70 -9.92
N SER A 42 24.62 -7.01 -9.64
CA SER A 42 23.38 -7.73 -9.31
C SER A 42 22.70 -7.21 -8.04
N LEU A 43 23.47 -6.84 -7.00
CA LEU A 43 22.94 -6.23 -5.79
C LEU A 43 22.30 -4.87 -6.08
N THR A 44 22.94 -4.06 -6.93
CA THR A 44 22.41 -2.75 -7.33
C THR A 44 21.10 -2.89 -8.11
N GLU A 45 21.02 -3.87 -9.01
CA GLU A 45 19.79 -4.17 -9.75
C GLU A 45 18.66 -4.62 -8.81
N ASN A 46 18.96 -5.53 -7.88
CA ASN A 46 17.99 -5.98 -6.87
C ASN A 46 17.51 -4.84 -5.96
N LEU A 47 18.43 -3.94 -5.55
CA LEU A 47 18.06 -2.75 -4.77
C LEU A 47 17.16 -1.80 -5.56
N ASN A 48 17.43 -1.59 -6.85
CA ASN A 48 16.58 -0.77 -7.71
C ASN A 48 15.19 -1.39 -7.87
N ALA A 49 15.11 -2.71 -8.08
CA ALA A 49 13.85 -3.43 -8.15
C ALA A 49 13.06 -3.34 -6.83
N LEU A 50 13.74 -3.49 -5.68
CA LEU A 50 13.14 -3.33 -4.36
C LEU A 50 12.65 -1.90 -4.11
N CYS A 51 13.44 -0.88 -4.47
CA CYS A 51 13.04 0.51 -4.32
C CYS A 51 11.81 0.83 -5.19
N SER A 52 11.81 0.38 -6.45
CA SER A 52 10.65 0.51 -7.34
C SER A 52 9.40 -0.20 -6.77
N GLY A 53 9.59 -1.41 -6.23
CA GLY A 53 8.53 -2.15 -5.54
C GLY A 53 7.99 -1.41 -4.31
N ALA A 54 8.89 -0.85 -3.49
CA ALA A 54 8.52 -0.09 -2.30
C ALA A 54 7.72 1.18 -2.65
N VAL A 55 8.13 1.92 -3.69
CA VAL A 55 7.36 3.07 -4.20
C VAL A 55 5.97 2.64 -4.70
N GLY A 56 5.89 1.52 -5.40
CA GLY A 56 4.60 0.98 -5.86
C GLY A 56 3.67 0.60 -4.70
N VAL A 57 4.22 0.04 -3.62
CA VAL A 57 3.47 -0.28 -2.39
C VAL A 57 3.00 0.99 -1.69
N ASP A 58 3.88 1.99 -1.53
CA ASP A 58 3.55 3.28 -0.90
C ASP A 58 2.37 3.96 -1.62
N GLN A 59 2.40 3.99 -2.95
CA GLN A 59 1.32 4.57 -3.74
C GLN A 59 0.01 3.80 -3.62
N ARG A 60 0.07 2.47 -3.49
CA ARG A 60 -1.12 1.63 -3.23
C ARG A 60 -1.70 1.90 -1.84
N VAL A 61 -0.85 2.00 -0.81
CA VAL A 61 -1.27 2.34 0.56
C VAL A 61 -1.91 3.73 0.58
N SER A 62 -1.28 4.74 -0.03
CA SER A 62 -1.83 6.09 -0.11
C SER A 62 -3.20 6.12 -0.81
N THR A 63 -3.37 5.32 -1.87
CA THR A 63 -4.66 5.20 -2.56
C THR A 63 -5.70 4.55 -1.66
N LEU A 64 -5.33 3.49 -0.93
CA LEU A 64 -6.22 2.79 -0.02
C LEU A 64 -6.68 3.69 1.14
N GLU A 65 -5.77 4.48 1.70
CA GLU A 65 -6.09 5.47 2.75
C GLU A 65 -7.04 6.56 2.25
N ARG A 66 -6.88 7.03 1.01
CA ARG A 66 -7.79 8.02 0.40
C ARG A 66 -9.18 7.43 0.21
N THR A 67 -9.26 6.23 -0.35
CA THR A 67 -10.54 5.52 -0.54
C THR A 67 -11.20 5.24 0.80
N GLY A 68 -10.44 4.85 1.83
CA GLY A 68 -10.97 4.65 3.19
C GLY A 68 -11.56 5.93 3.78
N ARG A 69 -10.87 7.07 3.62
CA ARG A 69 -11.39 8.38 4.06
C ARG A 69 -12.65 8.81 3.31
N ASP A 70 -12.68 8.60 1.99
CA ASP A 70 -13.87 8.89 1.19
C ASP A 70 -15.06 8.03 1.63
N LEU A 71 -14.86 6.73 1.83
CA LEU A 71 -15.89 5.82 2.33
C LEU A 71 -16.38 6.23 3.72
N ALA A 72 -15.48 6.63 4.62
CA ALA A 72 -15.85 7.11 5.95
C ALA A 72 -16.73 8.38 5.87
N HIS A 73 -16.37 9.35 5.04
CA HIS A 73 -17.21 10.54 4.82
C HIS A 73 -18.57 10.21 4.18
N ARG A 74 -18.60 9.28 3.24
CA ARG A 74 -19.86 8.80 2.64
C ARG A 74 -20.73 8.10 3.68
N GLN A 75 -20.14 7.33 4.58
CA GLN A 75 -20.89 6.72 5.67
C GLN A 75 -21.44 7.76 6.65
N GLU A 76 -20.61 8.73 7.07
CA GLU A 76 -21.02 9.82 7.95
C GLU A 76 -22.17 10.64 7.35
N SER A 77 -22.08 10.97 6.05
CA SER A 77 -23.17 11.67 5.34
C SER A 77 -24.45 10.84 5.24
N ILE A 78 -24.36 9.52 5.02
CA ILE A 78 -25.53 8.64 5.02
C ILE A 78 -26.15 8.56 6.42
N GLU A 79 -25.34 8.43 7.46
CA GLU A 79 -25.80 8.39 8.86
C GLU A 79 -26.48 9.72 9.25
N SER A 80 -25.88 10.86 8.89
CA SER A 80 -26.48 12.19 9.08
C SER A 80 -27.81 12.35 8.33
N GLN A 81 -27.90 11.92 7.06
CA GLN A 81 -29.15 11.95 6.30
C GLN A 81 -30.24 11.03 6.88
N GLN A 82 -29.87 9.92 7.52
CA GLN A 82 -30.82 9.06 8.21
C GLN A 82 -31.32 9.67 9.52
N GLN A 83 -30.49 10.47 10.20
CA GLN A 83 -30.82 11.09 11.47
C GLN A 83 -31.75 12.32 11.32
N ASP A 84 -31.65 13.05 10.21
CA ASP A 84 -32.53 14.21 9.89
C ASP A 84 -33.91 13.83 9.32
N ARG A 85 -34.41 12.61 9.58
CA ARG A 85 -35.73 12.21 9.07
C ARG A 85 -36.87 12.89 9.85
N PRO A 86 -37.75 13.69 9.20
CA PRO A 86 -38.93 14.30 9.82
C PRO A 86 -39.92 13.27 10.37
N TYR A 87 -39.71 11.99 10.06
CA TYR A 87 -40.45 10.86 10.59
C TYR A 87 -40.37 10.71 12.11
N GLY A 88 -39.23 11.02 12.75
CA GLY A 88 -39.11 10.94 14.21
C GLY A 88 -40.05 11.92 14.93
N GLU A 89 -40.06 13.17 14.46
CA GLU A 89 -40.94 14.24 14.95
C GLU A 89 -42.41 13.99 14.56
N ALA A 90 -42.63 13.48 13.34
CA ALA A 90 -43.96 13.05 12.88
C ALA A 90 -44.57 11.97 13.78
N ILE A 91 -43.79 10.96 14.16
CA ILE A 91 -44.24 9.89 15.04
C ILE A 91 -44.59 10.44 16.43
N GLN A 92 -43.79 11.37 16.98
CA GLN A 92 -44.12 12.03 18.25
C GLN A 92 -45.41 12.84 18.17
N LEU A 93 -45.59 13.65 17.12
CA LEU A 93 -46.79 14.44 16.91
C LEU A 93 -48.03 13.55 16.77
N VAL A 94 -47.93 12.45 16.03
CA VAL A 94 -49.01 11.46 15.90
C VAL A 94 -49.34 10.80 17.24
N GLN A 95 -48.34 10.45 18.05
CA GLN A 95 -48.56 9.91 19.40
C GLN A 95 -49.23 10.93 20.35
N GLN A 96 -49.05 12.23 20.08
CA GLN A 96 -49.75 13.32 20.76
C GLN A 96 -51.14 13.61 20.17
N GLY A 97 -51.58 12.87 19.14
CA GLY A 97 -52.90 12.99 18.51
C GLY A 97 -52.96 13.90 17.28
N ALA A 98 -51.82 14.28 16.69
CA ALA A 98 -51.81 15.08 15.47
C ALA A 98 -52.38 14.31 14.26
N THR A 99 -53.11 15.02 13.40
CA THR A 99 -53.71 14.48 12.17
C THR A 99 -52.79 14.62 10.97
N ALA A 100 -53.03 13.81 9.94
CA ALA A 100 -52.23 13.79 8.71
C ALA A 100 -52.05 15.18 8.06
N SER A 101 -53.10 16.02 8.04
CA SER A 101 -52.98 17.40 7.52
C SER A 101 -51.95 18.24 8.26
N ARG A 102 -51.86 18.11 9.59
CA ARG A 102 -50.93 18.88 10.40
C ARG A 102 -49.48 18.48 10.11
N LEU A 103 -49.24 17.18 9.88
CA LEU A 103 -47.93 16.66 9.50
C LEU A 103 -47.48 17.16 8.11
N VAL A 104 -48.42 17.27 7.16
CA VAL A 104 -48.15 17.85 5.84
C VAL A 104 -47.78 19.34 5.94
N GLU A 105 -48.48 20.08 6.79
CA GLU A 105 -48.30 21.53 6.94
C GLU A 105 -47.05 21.90 7.78
N GLU A 106 -46.82 21.22 8.90
CA GLU A 106 -45.72 21.54 9.83
C GLU A 106 -44.39 20.85 9.46
N LEU A 107 -44.43 19.64 8.89
CA LEU A 107 -43.22 18.86 8.57
C LEU A 107 -42.98 18.66 7.08
N GLY A 108 -43.86 19.19 6.22
CA GLY A 108 -43.71 19.13 4.75
C GLY A 108 -43.79 17.73 4.16
N LEU A 109 -44.35 16.75 4.88
CA LEU A 109 -44.55 15.38 4.40
C LEU A 109 -45.53 15.35 3.22
N SER A 110 -45.36 14.42 2.27
CA SER A 110 -46.41 14.19 1.29
C SER A 110 -47.67 13.65 1.97
N ARG A 111 -48.84 13.91 1.38
CA ARG A 111 -50.12 13.46 1.96
C ARG A 111 -50.14 11.95 2.21
N SER A 112 -49.63 11.17 1.27
CA SER A 112 -49.50 9.72 1.38
C SER A 112 -48.56 9.28 2.50
N GLU A 113 -47.45 9.99 2.73
CA GLU A 113 -46.52 9.68 3.83
C GLU A 113 -47.14 10.00 5.19
N ALA A 114 -47.81 11.15 5.32
CA ALA A 114 -48.48 11.54 6.55
C ALA A 114 -49.61 10.57 6.93
N ASP A 115 -50.43 10.15 5.95
CA ASP A 115 -51.49 9.17 6.17
C ASP A 115 -50.92 7.79 6.60
N LEU A 116 -49.77 7.37 6.03
CA LEU A 116 -49.09 6.14 6.42
C LEU A 116 -48.55 6.20 7.86
N VAL A 117 -47.95 7.33 8.26
CA VAL A 117 -47.40 7.52 9.62
C VAL A 117 -48.51 7.51 10.66
N VAL A 118 -49.62 8.21 10.40
CA VAL A 118 -50.81 8.21 11.27
C VAL A 118 -51.41 6.80 11.39
N MET A 119 -51.44 6.03 10.31
CA MET A 119 -51.97 4.66 10.33
C MET A 119 -51.07 3.69 11.13
N LEU A 120 -49.75 3.80 11.01
CA LEU A 120 -48.80 2.92 11.69
C LEU A 120 -48.58 3.27 13.16
N HIS A 121 -48.60 4.56 13.50
CA HIS A 121 -48.22 5.08 14.83
C HIS A 121 -49.35 5.81 15.56
N GLY A 122 -50.51 5.98 14.94
CA GLY A 122 -51.68 6.54 15.58
C GLY A 122 -52.11 5.65 16.73
N THR A 123 -52.07 6.19 17.94
CA THR A 123 -52.75 5.57 19.07
C THR A 123 -54.21 5.44 18.70
N LYS A 124 -54.64 4.20 18.48
CA LYS A 124 -56.00 3.82 18.11
C LYS A 124 -56.97 4.37 19.16
N SER A 125 -57.48 5.59 18.94
CA SER A 125 -58.62 6.09 19.70
C SER A 125 -59.82 5.34 19.17
N LEU A 126 -60.20 4.29 19.90
CA LEU A 126 -61.52 3.69 19.87
C LEU A 126 -62.59 4.77 20.13
#